data_AF-V5ANT5-F1
#
_entry.id   AF-V5ANT5-F1
#
_cell.length_a   1.000
_cell.length_b   1.000
_cell.length_c   1.000
_cell.angle_alpha   90.00
_cell.angle_beta   90.00
_cell.angle_gamma   90.00
#
_symmetry.space_group_name_H-M   'P 1'
#
loop_
_entity.id
_entity.type
_entity.pdbx_description
1 polymer ?
#
loop_
_entity_poly.entity_id
_entity_poly.type
_entity_poly.pdbx_seq_one_letter_code
_entity_poly.pdbx_strand_id
1 'polypeptide(L)'
;MTLGARLAFFQVLFTHAVTVLQSRSSLSRLYPRVLRRCYIELVKVGFHWHLHSLLFYQSHQVFRELPGHITYDMDVKEMREYKTEAVAIVECILQIVEEDARLPDVIMNAFRNTLGSRTEERADLATVLTDCLSMIPAMLKEDTDGDLYNIGWRMAFYCMRLSKENLGNERSTAIIETLATNLVSFSGSTDRLELAKIRSVCPDVLASLMFLGRKHANQAVEPFSTLILRFLLDTEVVDIQTVMRLYYRLIGSMSIQNGPLNKSPEADISQMLCSEQLVTAQSIVDDIGARVLWALYRSLYPVQMFSVCRARHVLASFLDELEPVGGSSQAHSWKAVMADPYPPVALIGAQKILQMYGRSAYDRFDEAMSIPQKSEKGDSVYALAVKVAQLAESRKE
;
A
#
# COMPACT_ATOMS: atom_id res chain seq x y z
N MET A 1 -2.81 9.07 -5.69
CA MET A 1 -4.06 9.05 -6.50
C MET A 1 -5.13 9.83 -5.75
N THR A 2 -5.74 10.84 -6.35
CA THR A 2 -6.78 11.67 -5.73
C THR A 2 -8.13 10.92 -5.68
N LEU A 3 -9.06 11.42 -4.86
CA LEU A 3 -10.45 10.94 -4.88
C LEU A 3 -11.06 11.04 -6.29
N GLY A 4 -10.83 12.17 -6.99
CA GLY A 4 -11.32 12.38 -8.35
C GLY A 4 -10.84 11.31 -9.35
N ALA A 5 -9.57 10.91 -9.29
CA ALA A 5 -9.03 9.86 -10.18
C ALA A 5 -9.66 8.48 -9.90
N ARG A 6 -9.89 8.12 -8.63
CA ARG A 6 -10.57 6.88 -8.25
C ARG A 6 -12.02 6.85 -8.74
N LEU A 7 -12.73 7.98 -8.57
CA LEU A 7 -14.11 8.11 -9.04
C LEU A 7 -14.20 8.07 -10.56
N ALA A 8 -13.28 8.72 -11.28
CA ALA A 8 -13.23 8.66 -12.73
C ALA A 8 -13.00 7.23 -13.23
N PHE A 9 -12.05 6.50 -12.63
CA PHE A 9 -11.81 5.09 -12.94
C PHE A 9 -13.07 4.24 -12.68
N PHE A 10 -13.71 4.41 -11.52
CA PHE A 10 -14.96 3.71 -11.22
C PHE A 10 -16.07 4.05 -12.20
N GLN A 11 -16.22 5.32 -12.60
CA GLN A 11 -17.22 5.75 -13.56
C GLN A 11 -17.03 5.09 -14.93
N VAL A 12 -15.79 4.99 -15.41
CA VAL A 12 -15.46 4.28 -16.66
C VAL A 12 -15.82 2.80 -16.54
N LEU A 13 -15.39 2.14 -15.46
CA LEU A 13 -15.64 0.71 -15.23
C LEU A 13 -17.13 0.40 -15.09
N PHE A 14 -17.86 1.24 -14.35
CA PHE A 14 -19.31 1.15 -14.19
C PHE A 14 -20.02 1.28 -15.53
N THR A 15 -19.64 2.28 -16.34
CA THR A 15 -20.24 2.50 -17.67
C THR A 15 -19.97 1.32 -18.61
N HIS A 16 -18.75 0.79 -18.57
CA HIS A 16 -18.38 -0.38 -19.37
C HIS A 16 -19.18 -1.62 -18.96
N ALA A 17 -19.27 -1.90 -17.64
CA ALA A 17 -20.04 -3.03 -17.12
C ALA A 17 -21.53 -2.95 -17.49
N VAL A 18 -22.14 -1.77 -17.40
CA VAL A 18 -23.53 -1.56 -17.83
C VAL A 18 -23.70 -1.85 -19.33
N THR A 19 -22.75 -1.42 -20.16
CA THR A 19 -22.77 -1.69 -21.61
C THR A 19 -22.70 -3.19 -21.90
N VAL A 20 -21.83 -3.92 -21.19
CA VAL A 20 -21.70 -5.39 -21.30
C VAL A 20 -22.98 -6.09 -20.82
N LEU A 21 -23.60 -5.64 -19.74
CA LEU A 21 -24.84 -6.22 -19.25
C LEU A 21 -26.01 -6.00 -20.22
N GLN A 22 -26.09 -4.84 -20.86
CA GLN A 22 -27.14 -4.54 -21.84
C GLN A 22 -27.00 -5.33 -23.14
N SER A 23 -25.78 -5.75 -23.51
CA SER A 23 -25.56 -6.59 -24.69
C SER A 23 -25.88 -8.08 -24.42
N ARG A 24 -25.84 -8.51 -23.16
CA ARG A 24 -26.28 -9.84 -22.73
C ARG A 24 -27.82 -9.86 -22.64
N SER A 25 -28.46 -10.57 -23.56
CA SER A 25 -29.91 -10.59 -23.83
C SER A 25 -30.84 -11.05 -22.69
N SER A 26 -30.33 -11.32 -21.48
CA SER A 26 -31.05 -11.95 -20.37
C SER A 26 -31.59 -10.99 -19.31
N LEU A 27 -31.24 -9.70 -19.34
CA LEU A 27 -31.68 -8.72 -18.33
C LEU A 27 -32.70 -7.72 -18.88
N SER A 28 -33.67 -7.34 -18.05
CA SER A 28 -34.58 -6.23 -18.34
C SER A 28 -33.79 -4.94 -18.59
N ARG A 29 -34.21 -4.13 -19.57
CA ARG A 29 -33.56 -2.86 -19.91
C ARG A 29 -33.26 -2.04 -18.65
N LEU A 30 -31.97 -1.79 -18.39
CA LEU A 30 -31.54 -0.95 -17.28
C LEU A 30 -31.93 0.51 -17.56
N TYR A 31 -32.91 1.03 -16.82
CA TYR A 31 -33.39 2.40 -17.00
C TYR A 31 -32.37 3.42 -16.46
N PRO A 32 -32.17 4.58 -17.12
CA PRO A 32 -31.20 5.59 -16.70
C PRO A 32 -31.37 6.08 -15.25
N ARG A 33 -32.61 6.15 -14.76
CA ARG A 33 -32.91 6.53 -13.37
C ARG A 33 -32.37 5.52 -12.37
N VAL A 34 -32.50 4.22 -12.68
CA VAL A 34 -32.00 3.12 -11.84
C VAL A 34 -30.48 3.12 -11.84
N LEU A 35 -29.85 3.22 -13.01
CA LEU A 35 -28.39 3.30 -13.15
C LEU A 35 -27.78 4.43 -12.33
N ARG A 36 -28.39 5.63 -12.39
CA ARG A 36 -27.94 6.78 -11.61
C ARG A 36 -28.02 6.52 -10.10
N ARG A 37 -29.09 5.88 -9.62
CA ARG A 37 -29.23 5.49 -8.21
C ARG A 37 -28.16 4.47 -7.81
N CYS A 38 -27.99 3.40 -8.59
CA CYS A 38 -26.95 2.38 -8.32
C CYS A 38 -25.55 3.00 -8.24
N TYR A 39 -25.20 3.90 -9.17
CA TYR A 39 -23.91 4.59 -9.14
C TYR A 39 -23.72 5.41 -7.86
N ILE A 40 -24.72 6.22 -7.50
CA ILE A 40 -24.66 7.08 -6.30
C ILE A 40 -24.50 6.22 -5.04
N GLU A 41 -25.28 5.15 -4.89
CA GLU A 41 -25.19 4.27 -3.73
C GLU A 41 -23.84 3.54 -3.66
N LEU A 42 -23.31 3.05 -4.78
CA LEU A 42 -21.98 2.42 -4.83
C LEU A 42 -20.86 3.40 -4.45
N VAL A 43 -20.98 4.68 -4.84
CA VAL A 43 -20.05 5.72 -4.39
C VAL A 43 -20.19 5.98 -2.89
N LYS A 44 -21.42 6.06 -2.37
CA LYS A 44 -21.68 6.31 -0.93
C LYS A 44 -21.08 5.22 -0.03
N VAL A 45 -21.25 3.95 -0.39
CA VAL A 45 -20.68 2.82 0.37
C VAL A 45 -19.18 2.62 0.11
N GLY A 46 -18.54 3.48 -0.69
CA GLY A 46 -17.10 3.42 -0.90
C GLY A 46 -16.65 2.27 -1.79
N PHE A 47 -17.50 1.70 -2.66
CA PHE A 47 -17.08 0.56 -3.51
C PHE A 47 -15.84 0.86 -4.36
N HIS A 48 -15.75 2.09 -4.88
CA HIS A 48 -14.60 2.59 -5.63
C HIS A 48 -13.26 2.52 -4.87
N TRP A 49 -13.29 2.52 -3.53
CA TRP A 49 -12.10 2.34 -2.70
C TRP A 49 -11.56 0.91 -2.75
N HIS A 50 -12.44 -0.07 -2.96
CA HIS A 50 -12.08 -1.48 -3.00
C HIS A 50 -11.61 -1.96 -4.38
N LEU A 51 -11.99 -1.28 -5.47
CA LEU A 51 -11.66 -1.67 -6.85
C LEU A 51 -10.19 -1.94 -7.10
N HIS A 52 -9.31 -1.07 -6.58
CA HIS A 52 -7.87 -1.30 -6.72
C HIS A 52 -7.53 -2.65 -6.09
N SER A 53 -7.89 -2.89 -4.83
CA SER A 53 -7.69 -4.17 -4.12
C SER A 53 -8.24 -5.39 -4.89
N LEU A 54 -9.37 -5.24 -5.58
CA LEU A 54 -10.01 -6.31 -6.36
C LEU A 54 -9.21 -6.70 -7.62
N LEU A 55 -8.45 -5.78 -8.20
CA LEU A 55 -7.52 -6.09 -9.31
C LEU A 55 -6.38 -7.03 -8.86
N PHE A 56 -6.08 -7.07 -7.55
CA PHE A 56 -4.93 -7.80 -7.01
C PHE A 56 -5.32 -9.08 -6.26
N TYR A 57 -6.42 -9.05 -5.50
CA TYR A 57 -6.83 -10.17 -4.65
C TYR A 57 -7.93 -11.00 -5.31
N GLN A 58 -7.53 -11.86 -6.26
CA GLN A 58 -8.40 -12.83 -6.96
C GLN A 58 -8.80 -14.00 -6.05
N SER A 59 -9.60 -13.75 -5.00
CA SER A 59 -10.19 -14.83 -4.19
C SER A 59 -11.61 -15.12 -4.67
N HIS A 60 -11.86 -16.32 -5.18
CA HIS A 60 -13.22 -16.75 -5.57
C HIS A 60 -14.26 -16.54 -4.47
N GLN A 61 -13.87 -16.63 -3.20
CA GLN A 61 -14.75 -16.35 -2.07
C GLN A 61 -15.14 -14.87 -2.01
N VAL A 62 -14.18 -13.95 -2.15
CA VAL A 62 -14.45 -12.50 -2.19
C VAL A 62 -15.31 -12.15 -3.39
N PHE A 63 -15.02 -12.68 -4.58
CA PHE A 63 -15.79 -12.37 -5.78
C PHE A 63 -17.24 -12.87 -5.69
N ARG A 64 -17.47 -13.98 -4.97
CA ARG A 64 -18.82 -14.53 -4.74
C ARG A 64 -19.60 -13.81 -3.65
N GLU A 65 -18.94 -13.42 -2.56
CA GLU A 65 -19.62 -12.88 -1.37
C GLU A 65 -19.78 -11.36 -1.41
N LEU A 66 -18.83 -10.65 -2.06
CA LEU A 66 -18.76 -9.19 -2.07
C LEU A 66 -20.01 -8.50 -2.67
N PRO A 67 -20.64 -8.98 -3.76
CA PRO A 67 -21.89 -8.40 -4.25
C PRO A 67 -23.00 -8.41 -3.19
N GLY A 68 -23.08 -9.48 -2.40
CA GLY A 68 -24.06 -9.61 -1.32
C GLY A 68 -23.81 -8.67 -0.14
N HIS A 69 -22.53 -8.46 0.21
CA HIS A 69 -22.14 -7.60 1.34
C HIS A 69 -22.28 -6.11 1.00
N ILE A 70 -21.80 -5.68 -0.17
CA ILE A 70 -21.91 -4.28 -0.62
C ILE A 70 -23.37 -3.84 -0.69
N THR A 71 -24.28 -4.73 -1.10
CA THR A 71 -25.71 -4.42 -1.18
C THR A 71 -26.44 -4.54 0.16
N TYR A 72 -25.81 -5.09 1.19
CA TYR A 72 -26.30 -5.05 2.57
C TYR A 72 -25.99 -3.71 3.24
N ASP A 73 -24.80 -3.14 2.96
CA ASP A 73 -24.35 -1.86 3.53
C ASP A 73 -25.01 -0.63 2.87
N MET A 74 -25.78 -0.82 1.79
CA MET A 74 -26.60 0.22 1.18
C MET A 74 -27.93 0.40 1.92
N ASP A 75 -28.40 1.65 2.05
CA ASP A 75 -29.58 1.99 2.85
C ASP A 75 -30.83 1.19 2.44
N VAL A 76 -31.25 0.27 3.32
CA VAL A 76 -32.17 -0.85 3.03
C VAL A 76 -33.57 -0.38 2.59
N LYS A 77 -33.95 0.86 2.93
CA LYS A 77 -35.27 1.42 2.60
C LYS A 77 -35.42 1.84 1.14
N GLU A 78 -34.36 2.33 0.50
CA GLU A 78 -34.41 2.76 -0.92
C GLU A 78 -34.05 1.61 -1.89
N MET A 79 -33.31 0.61 -1.41
CA MET A 79 -32.66 -0.43 -2.21
C MET A 79 -33.61 -1.48 -2.80
N ARG A 80 -34.80 -1.72 -2.21
CA ARG A 80 -35.71 -2.80 -2.64
C ARG A 80 -36.06 -2.74 -4.14
N GLU A 81 -36.10 -1.55 -4.71
CA GLU A 81 -36.49 -1.32 -6.11
C GLU A 81 -35.39 -1.61 -7.13
N TYR A 82 -34.11 -1.60 -6.74
CA TYR A 82 -32.98 -1.69 -7.68
C TYR A 82 -31.79 -2.54 -7.21
N LYS A 83 -32.01 -3.34 -6.15
CA LYS A 83 -31.00 -4.22 -5.57
C LYS A 83 -30.45 -5.22 -6.59
N THR A 84 -31.33 -5.83 -7.37
CA THR A 84 -30.95 -6.85 -8.36
C THR A 84 -30.02 -6.26 -9.42
N GLU A 85 -30.31 -5.05 -9.89
CA GLU A 85 -29.50 -4.32 -10.85
C GLU A 85 -28.15 -3.93 -10.27
N ALA A 86 -28.11 -3.46 -9.03
CA ALA A 86 -26.85 -3.15 -8.35
C ALA A 86 -25.96 -4.39 -8.19
N VAL A 87 -26.54 -5.53 -7.77
CA VAL A 87 -25.82 -6.82 -7.68
C VAL A 87 -25.27 -7.22 -9.06
N ALA A 88 -26.11 -7.21 -10.10
CA ALA A 88 -25.68 -7.59 -11.45
C ALA A 88 -24.55 -6.70 -11.99
N ILE A 89 -24.60 -5.39 -11.71
CA ILE A 89 -23.52 -4.46 -12.09
C ILE A 89 -22.23 -4.79 -11.34
N VAL A 90 -22.30 -5.02 -10.02
CA VAL A 90 -21.10 -5.37 -9.23
C VAL A 90 -20.52 -6.71 -9.69
N GLU A 91 -21.35 -7.73 -9.92
CA GLU A 91 -20.93 -9.02 -10.47
C GLU A 91 -20.25 -8.87 -11.83
N CYS A 92 -20.80 -8.04 -12.72
CA CYS A 92 -20.19 -7.79 -14.02
C CYS A 92 -18.85 -7.04 -13.90
N ILE A 93 -18.76 -6.06 -13.01
CA ILE A 93 -17.50 -5.36 -12.72
C ILE A 93 -16.45 -6.35 -12.22
N LEU A 94 -16.83 -7.22 -11.29
CA LEU A 94 -15.96 -8.25 -10.75
C LEU A 94 -15.51 -9.24 -11.83
N GLN A 95 -16.42 -9.68 -12.71
CA GLN A 95 -16.07 -10.53 -13.84
C GLN A 95 -15.05 -9.85 -14.78
N ILE A 96 -15.29 -8.58 -15.14
CA ILE A 96 -14.35 -7.80 -15.98
C ILE A 96 -12.98 -7.69 -15.32
N VAL A 97 -12.96 -7.40 -14.01
CA VAL A 97 -11.73 -7.32 -13.22
C VAL A 97 -11.00 -8.66 -13.15
N GLU A 98 -11.71 -9.77 -12.98
CA GLU A 98 -11.13 -11.12 -12.96
C GLU A 98 -10.55 -11.50 -14.32
N GLU A 99 -11.27 -11.22 -15.41
CA GLU A 99 -10.84 -11.45 -16.79
C GLU A 99 -9.60 -10.63 -17.13
N ASP A 100 -9.60 -9.33 -16.80
CA ASP A 100 -8.43 -8.46 -17.00
C ASP A 100 -7.24 -8.93 -16.17
N ALA A 101 -7.46 -9.38 -14.93
CA ALA A 101 -6.41 -9.81 -14.01
C ALA A 101 -5.83 -11.21 -14.30
N ARG A 102 -6.41 -11.97 -15.23
CA ARG A 102 -5.99 -13.35 -15.55
C ARG A 102 -4.66 -13.37 -16.30
N LEU A 103 -3.72 -14.19 -15.81
CA LEU A 103 -2.50 -14.54 -16.54
C LEU A 103 -2.85 -15.48 -17.73
N PRO A 104 -2.10 -15.43 -18.84
CA PRO A 104 -2.28 -16.34 -19.96
C PRO A 104 -2.37 -17.81 -19.52
N ASP A 105 -3.28 -18.57 -20.14
CA ASP A 105 -3.60 -19.94 -19.72
C ASP A 105 -2.39 -20.88 -19.76
N VAL A 106 -1.46 -20.67 -20.70
CA VAL A 106 -0.21 -21.42 -20.77
C VAL A 106 0.61 -21.24 -19.48
N ILE A 107 0.72 -20.02 -18.98
CA ILE A 107 1.44 -19.69 -17.75
C ILE A 107 0.70 -20.25 -16.53
N MET A 108 -0.62 -20.06 -16.46
CA MET A 108 -1.43 -20.56 -15.35
C MET A 108 -1.43 -22.09 -15.27
N ASN A 109 -1.43 -22.78 -16.41
CA ASN A 109 -1.38 -24.23 -16.45
C ASN A 109 -0.01 -24.76 -16.01
N ALA A 110 1.09 -24.06 -16.35
CA ALA A 110 2.42 -24.43 -15.85
C ALA A 110 2.49 -24.40 -14.31
N PHE A 111 1.95 -23.35 -13.68
CA PHE A 111 1.84 -23.31 -12.22
C PHE A 111 0.89 -24.38 -11.68
N ARG A 112 -0.34 -24.50 -12.21
CA ARG A 112 -1.33 -25.47 -11.71
C ARG A 112 -0.87 -26.92 -11.79
N ASN A 113 -0.16 -27.29 -12.85
CA ASN A 113 0.32 -28.66 -13.07
C ASN A 113 1.47 -29.05 -12.14
N THR A 114 2.09 -28.09 -11.47
CA THR A 114 3.21 -28.30 -10.54
C THR A 114 2.82 -28.08 -9.08
N LEU A 115 1.57 -27.68 -8.80
CA LEU A 115 1.08 -27.49 -7.44
C LEU A 115 0.71 -28.83 -6.80
N GLY A 116 1.37 -29.15 -5.70
CA GLY A 116 0.95 -30.23 -4.83
C GLY A 116 1.90 -30.45 -3.64
N SER A 117 1.55 -31.41 -2.80
CA SER A 117 2.26 -31.66 -1.53
C SER A 117 3.45 -32.60 -1.68
N ARG A 118 3.62 -33.25 -2.84
CA ARG A 118 4.70 -34.23 -3.06
C ARG A 118 6.03 -33.52 -3.28
N THR A 119 7.12 -34.19 -2.92
CA THR A 119 8.48 -33.65 -3.08
C THR A 119 8.83 -33.36 -4.54
N GLU A 120 8.35 -34.20 -5.47
CA GLU A 120 8.53 -34.04 -6.92
C GLU A 120 7.82 -32.79 -7.44
N GLU A 121 6.53 -32.63 -7.13
CA GLU A 121 5.73 -31.45 -7.48
C GLU A 121 6.36 -30.15 -6.95
N ARG A 122 6.86 -30.16 -5.71
CA ARG A 122 7.60 -29.02 -5.14
C ARG A 122 8.92 -28.73 -5.85
N ALA A 123 9.60 -29.74 -6.37
CA ALA A 123 10.82 -29.57 -7.16
C ALA A 123 10.50 -28.99 -8.55
N ASP A 124 9.45 -29.49 -9.19
CA ASP A 124 8.97 -29.00 -10.49
C ASP A 124 8.50 -27.54 -10.38
N LEU A 125 7.76 -27.21 -9.32
CA LEU A 125 7.35 -25.83 -9.04
C LEU A 125 8.57 -24.93 -8.84
N ALA A 126 9.61 -25.39 -8.13
CA ALA A 126 10.84 -24.61 -7.95
C ALA A 126 11.55 -24.34 -9.27
N THR A 127 11.55 -25.29 -10.21
CA THR A 127 12.08 -25.11 -11.57
C THR A 127 11.29 -24.05 -12.32
N VAL A 128 9.95 -24.17 -12.37
CA VAL A 128 9.07 -23.17 -13.02
C VAL A 128 9.30 -21.79 -12.44
N LEU A 129 9.36 -21.67 -11.11
CA LEU A 129 9.62 -20.40 -10.43
C LEU A 129 10.99 -19.82 -10.78
N THR A 130 12.01 -20.68 -10.94
CA THR A 130 13.36 -20.26 -11.31
C THR A 130 13.41 -19.74 -12.75
N ASP A 131 12.72 -20.40 -13.68
CA ASP A 131 12.62 -19.96 -15.07
C ASP A 131 11.95 -18.57 -15.17
N CYS A 132 10.99 -18.30 -14.28
CA CYS A 132 10.33 -17.00 -14.19
C CYS A 132 11.28 -15.86 -13.78
N LEU A 133 12.36 -16.15 -13.04
CA LEU A 133 13.22 -15.12 -12.43
C LEU A 133 13.88 -14.20 -13.45
N SER A 134 14.33 -14.75 -14.57
CA SER A 134 14.95 -13.98 -15.67
C SER A 134 13.96 -13.60 -16.76
N MET A 135 12.89 -14.38 -16.93
CA MET A 135 11.85 -14.11 -17.92
C MET A 135 11.05 -12.84 -17.60
N ILE A 136 10.65 -12.65 -16.34
CA ILE A 136 9.89 -11.46 -15.91
C ILE A 136 10.61 -10.15 -16.29
N PRO A 137 11.87 -9.89 -15.86
CA PRO A 137 12.56 -8.65 -16.22
C PRO A 137 12.83 -8.54 -17.73
N ALA A 138 13.03 -9.65 -18.45
CA ALA A 138 13.17 -9.64 -19.90
C ALA A 138 11.88 -9.18 -20.61
N MET A 139 10.73 -9.69 -20.18
CA MET A 139 9.42 -9.27 -20.70
C MET A 139 9.15 -7.79 -20.42
N LEU A 140 9.44 -7.33 -19.20
CA LEU A 140 9.25 -5.93 -18.81
C LEU A 140 10.16 -4.97 -19.59
N LYS A 141 11.35 -5.43 -19.97
CA LYS A 141 12.27 -4.70 -20.83
C LYS A 141 11.72 -4.53 -22.25
N GLU A 142 11.14 -5.60 -22.80
CA GLU A 142 10.58 -5.62 -24.17
C GLU A 142 9.19 -4.97 -24.29
N ASP A 143 8.58 -4.58 -23.18
CA ASP A 143 7.26 -3.95 -23.16
C ASP A 143 7.24 -2.61 -23.92
N THR A 144 6.37 -2.54 -24.93
CA THR A 144 6.06 -1.33 -25.71
C THR A 144 4.64 -0.81 -25.46
N ASP A 145 3.68 -1.73 -25.31
CA ASP A 145 2.24 -1.42 -25.35
C ASP A 145 1.55 -1.56 -23.98
N GLY A 146 2.26 -2.05 -22.94
CA GLY A 146 1.76 -2.20 -21.58
C GLY A 146 1.18 -3.58 -21.24
N ASP A 147 1.01 -4.46 -22.23
CA ASP A 147 0.50 -5.82 -22.01
C ASP A 147 1.51 -6.69 -21.25
N LEU A 148 2.79 -6.61 -21.61
CA LEU A 148 3.85 -7.37 -20.94
C LEU A 148 4.11 -6.84 -19.53
N TYR A 149 3.89 -5.53 -19.30
CA TYR A 149 3.89 -4.96 -17.96
C TYR A 149 2.92 -5.69 -17.04
N ASN A 150 1.65 -5.81 -17.47
CA ASN A 150 0.59 -6.43 -16.67
C ASN A 150 0.88 -7.91 -16.37
N ILE A 151 1.37 -8.65 -17.35
CA ILE A 151 1.74 -10.06 -17.16
C ILE A 151 2.93 -10.16 -16.21
N GLY A 152 3.97 -9.34 -16.41
CA GLY A 152 5.22 -9.40 -15.66
C GLY A 152 5.04 -9.13 -14.17
N TRP A 153 4.32 -8.06 -13.80
CA TRP A 153 4.13 -7.76 -12.37
C TRP A 153 3.22 -8.79 -11.67
N ARG A 154 2.18 -9.30 -12.36
CA ARG A 154 1.31 -10.36 -11.81
C ARG A 154 2.09 -11.64 -11.62
N MET A 155 2.88 -12.04 -12.62
CA MET A 155 3.73 -13.22 -12.56
C MET A 155 4.75 -13.10 -11.42
N ALA A 156 5.35 -11.93 -11.20
CA ALA A 156 6.23 -11.67 -10.06
C ALA A 156 5.50 -11.88 -8.72
N PHE A 157 4.30 -11.32 -8.56
CA PHE A 157 3.49 -11.50 -7.36
C PHE A 157 3.14 -12.99 -7.13
N TYR A 158 2.70 -13.70 -8.18
CA TYR A 158 2.42 -15.14 -8.10
C TYR A 158 3.66 -15.94 -7.71
N CYS A 159 4.83 -15.63 -8.28
CA CYS A 159 6.08 -16.32 -7.95
C CYS A 159 6.45 -16.14 -6.47
N MET A 160 6.37 -14.90 -5.96
CA MET A 160 6.64 -14.61 -4.55
C MET A 160 5.67 -15.37 -3.63
N ARG A 161 4.36 -15.31 -3.92
CA ARG A 161 3.33 -15.99 -3.13
C ARG A 161 3.50 -17.51 -3.13
N LEU A 162 3.58 -18.12 -4.31
CA LEU A 162 3.66 -19.57 -4.46
C LEU A 162 4.94 -20.13 -3.84
N SER A 163 6.05 -19.39 -3.93
CA SER A 163 7.29 -19.79 -3.27
C SER A 163 7.09 -19.91 -1.75
N LYS A 164 6.42 -18.94 -1.11
CA LYS A 164 6.17 -18.98 0.35
C LYS A 164 5.14 -20.02 0.75
N GLU A 165 4.12 -20.21 -0.07
CA GLU A 165 3.03 -21.12 0.22
C GLU A 165 3.45 -22.59 0.10
N ASN A 166 4.33 -22.92 -0.84
CA ASN A 166 4.57 -24.32 -1.24
C ASN A 166 6.01 -24.82 -1.06
N LEU A 167 7.00 -23.92 -0.93
CA LEU A 167 8.41 -24.31 -0.77
C LEU A 167 8.87 -24.15 0.68
N GLY A 168 9.94 -24.87 1.04
CA GLY A 168 10.60 -24.67 2.33
C GLY A 168 11.25 -23.29 2.44
N ASN A 169 11.38 -22.77 3.67
CA ASN A 169 11.84 -21.41 3.95
C ASN A 169 13.11 -21.03 3.17
N GLU A 170 14.18 -21.83 3.26
CA GLU A 170 15.46 -21.54 2.58
C GLU A 170 15.31 -21.34 1.07
N ARG A 171 14.63 -22.27 0.39
CA ARG A 171 14.42 -22.18 -1.07
C ARG A 171 13.52 -21.02 -1.45
N SER A 172 12.46 -20.79 -0.68
CA SER A 172 11.56 -19.67 -0.90
C SER A 172 12.29 -18.33 -0.76
N THR A 173 13.08 -18.17 0.30
CA THR A 173 13.88 -16.96 0.54
C THR A 173 14.85 -16.69 -0.61
N ALA A 174 15.58 -17.69 -1.08
CA ALA A 174 16.52 -17.54 -2.20
C ALA A 174 15.83 -17.10 -3.50
N ILE A 175 14.66 -17.67 -3.82
CA ILE A 175 13.86 -17.30 -5.00
C ILE A 175 13.37 -15.85 -4.88
N ILE A 176 12.87 -15.46 -3.72
CA ILE A 176 12.38 -14.09 -3.47
C ILE A 176 13.52 -13.08 -3.56
N GLU A 177 14.67 -13.35 -2.96
CA GLU A 177 15.83 -12.47 -3.01
C GLU A 177 16.32 -12.28 -4.45
N THR A 178 16.37 -13.37 -5.22
CA THR A 178 16.77 -13.33 -6.62
C THR A 178 15.76 -12.55 -7.45
N LEU A 179 14.46 -12.79 -7.27
CA LEU A 179 13.41 -12.06 -7.96
C LEU A 179 13.45 -10.56 -7.62
N ALA A 180 13.58 -10.21 -6.34
CA ALA A 180 13.71 -8.82 -5.90
C ALA A 180 14.95 -8.16 -6.51
N THR A 181 16.08 -8.87 -6.55
CA THR A 181 17.31 -8.38 -7.20
C THR A 181 17.08 -8.16 -8.69
N ASN A 182 16.42 -9.08 -9.39
CA ASN A 182 16.14 -8.94 -10.82
C ASN A 182 15.14 -7.81 -11.13
N LEU A 183 14.20 -7.51 -10.23
CA LEU A 183 13.28 -6.38 -10.41
C LEU A 183 13.95 -5.02 -10.17
N VAL A 184 15.04 -4.99 -9.41
CA VAL A 184 15.72 -3.73 -9.00
C VAL A 184 17.01 -3.49 -9.78
N SER A 185 17.79 -4.52 -10.00
CA SER A 185 19.14 -4.46 -10.59
C SER A 185 19.34 -5.67 -11.52
N PHE A 186 18.51 -5.77 -12.56
CA PHE A 186 18.60 -6.84 -13.55
C PHE A 186 19.96 -6.83 -14.26
N SER A 187 20.73 -7.91 -14.14
CA SER A 187 22.06 -8.01 -14.76
C SER A 187 22.01 -8.10 -16.29
N GLY A 188 20.87 -8.48 -16.87
CA GLY A 188 20.66 -8.54 -18.33
C GLY A 188 20.42 -7.18 -19.00
N SER A 189 20.51 -6.07 -18.28
CA SER A 189 20.45 -4.71 -18.85
C SER A 189 21.38 -3.75 -18.11
N THR A 190 22.05 -2.89 -18.88
CA THR A 190 22.83 -1.75 -18.37
C THR A 190 22.19 -0.41 -18.73
N ASP A 191 21.10 -0.41 -19.51
CA ASP A 191 20.37 0.80 -19.90
C ASP A 191 19.51 1.28 -18.73
N ARG A 192 19.69 2.55 -18.36
CA ARG A 192 18.95 3.19 -17.27
C ARG A 192 17.44 3.25 -17.53
N LEU A 193 17.00 3.44 -18.78
CA LEU A 193 15.58 3.50 -19.13
C LEU A 193 14.94 2.12 -19.04
N GLU A 194 15.60 1.08 -19.54
CA GLU A 194 15.14 -0.30 -19.42
C GLU A 194 15.07 -0.74 -17.94
N LEU A 195 16.10 -0.43 -17.16
CA LEU A 195 16.10 -0.70 -15.72
C LEU A 195 14.98 0.07 -14.99
N ALA A 196 14.69 1.31 -15.39
CA ALA A 196 13.56 2.07 -14.85
C ALA A 196 12.20 1.42 -15.17
N LYS A 197 12.03 0.91 -16.40
CA LYS A 197 10.82 0.15 -16.78
C LYS A 197 10.64 -1.08 -15.89
N ILE A 198 11.68 -1.90 -15.73
CA ILE A 198 11.64 -3.10 -14.88
C ILE A 198 11.28 -2.71 -13.44
N ARG A 199 11.97 -1.71 -12.87
CA ARG A 199 11.73 -1.22 -11.49
C ARG A 199 10.32 -0.71 -11.27
N SER A 200 9.67 -0.16 -12.30
CA SER A 200 8.37 0.49 -12.19
C SER A 200 7.24 -0.46 -11.76
N VAL A 201 7.46 -1.78 -11.83
CA VAL A 201 6.52 -2.79 -11.30
C VAL A 201 6.56 -2.93 -9.79
N CYS A 202 7.66 -2.54 -9.12
CA CYS A 202 7.83 -2.77 -7.68
C CYS A 202 6.68 -2.17 -6.85
N PRO A 203 6.20 -0.93 -7.13
CA PRO A 203 5.05 -0.39 -6.43
C PRO A 203 3.74 -1.18 -6.61
N ASP A 204 3.53 -1.88 -7.73
CA ASP A 204 2.36 -2.75 -7.94
C ASP A 204 2.49 -4.05 -7.14
N VAL A 205 3.66 -4.67 -7.19
CA VAL A 205 3.94 -5.92 -6.46
C VAL A 205 3.86 -5.69 -4.94
N LEU A 206 4.45 -4.61 -4.45
CA LEU A 206 4.41 -4.24 -3.03
C LEU A 206 2.97 -3.97 -2.56
N ALA A 207 2.17 -3.25 -3.35
CA ALA A 207 0.76 -3.03 -3.03
C ALA A 207 -0.04 -4.35 -2.98
N SER A 208 0.25 -5.27 -3.89
CA SER A 208 -0.38 -6.60 -3.94
C SER A 208 -0.04 -7.45 -2.71
N LEU A 209 1.24 -7.46 -2.33
CA LEU A 209 1.72 -8.16 -1.14
C LEU A 209 1.12 -7.58 0.15
N MET A 210 1.01 -6.26 0.25
CA MET A 210 0.32 -5.58 1.35
C MET A 210 -1.13 -6.08 1.48
N PHE A 211 -1.86 -6.21 0.37
CA PHE A 211 -3.22 -6.79 0.39
C PHE A 211 -3.24 -8.25 0.80
N LEU A 212 -2.30 -9.07 0.31
CA LEU A 212 -2.16 -10.46 0.73
C LEU A 212 -1.90 -10.55 2.25
N GLY A 213 -1.04 -9.68 2.78
CA GLY A 213 -0.71 -9.62 4.20
C GLY A 213 -1.91 -9.37 5.10
N ARG A 214 -2.93 -8.65 4.62
CA ARG A 214 -4.20 -8.47 5.36
C ARG A 214 -4.90 -9.78 5.70
N LYS A 215 -4.74 -10.81 4.86
CA LYS A 215 -5.44 -12.10 4.99
C LYS A 215 -4.50 -13.24 5.39
N HIS A 216 -3.26 -13.20 4.90
CA HIS A 216 -2.27 -14.26 5.04
C HIS A 216 -0.90 -13.64 5.32
N ALA A 217 -0.72 -13.05 6.51
CA ALA A 217 0.50 -12.34 6.91
C ALA A 217 1.77 -13.20 6.72
N ASN A 218 1.71 -14.48 7.10
CA ASN A 218 2.81 -15.44 6.95
C ASN A 218 3.28 -15.63 5.49
N GLN A 219 2.42 -15.40 4.50
CA GLN A 219 2.77 -15.53 3.08
C GLN A 219 3.34 -14.23 2.49
N ALA A 220 3.06 -13.08 3.11
CA ALA A 220 3.32 -11.77 2.50
C ALA A 220 4.47 -10.99 3.15
N VAL A 221 4.68 -11.12 4.47
CA VAL A 221 5.60 -10.28 5.24
C VAL A 221 7.03 -10.36 4.72
N GLU A 222 7.56 -11.56 4.49
CA GLU A 222 8.93 -11.74 4.02
C GLU A 222 9.12 -11.24 2.57
N PRO A 223 8.32 -11.66 1.56
CA PRO A 223 8.46 -11.10 0.22
C PRO A 223 8.35 -9.58 0.18
N PHE A 224 7.41 -9.02 0.95
CA PHE A 224 7.22 -7.58 1.03
C PHE A 224 8.46 -6.88 1.60
N SER A 225 8.97 -7.38 2.73
CA SER A 225 10.15 -6.83 3.40
C SER A 225 11.40 -6.92 2.52
N THR A 226 11.63 -8.06 1.86
CA THR A 226 12.78 -8.24 0.97
C THR A 226 12.72 -7.29 -0.22
N LEU A 227 11.57 -7.20 -0.90
CA LEU A 227 11.43 -6.34 -2.07
C LEU A 227 11.53 -4.86 -1.71
N ILE A 228 10.90 -4.41 -0.62
CA ILE A 228 10.90 -2.98 -0.27
C ILE A 228 12.26 -2.49 0.20
N LEU A 229 13.01 -3.33 0.94
CA LEU A 229 14.38 -2.98 1.35
C LEU A 229 15.30 -2.92 0.14
N ARG A 230 15.25 -3.91 -0.76
CA ARG A 230 16.02 -3.88 -2.02
C ARG A 230 15.66 -2.66 -2.86
N PHE A 231 14.38 -2.39 -3.01
CA PHE A 231 13.89 -1.30 -3.86
C PHE A 231 14.24 0.09 -3.31
N LEU A 232 14.11 0.32 -2.00
CA LEU A 232 14.33 1.64 -1.39
C LEU A 232 15.76 1.87 -0.86
N LEU A 233 16.48 0.82 -0.47
CA LEU A 233 17.79 0.94 0.19
C LEU A 233 18.98 0.54 -0.69
N ASP A 234 18.80 -0.33 -1.69
CA ASP A 234 19.91 -0.83 -2.52
C ASP A 234 20.05 -0.13 -3.88
N THR A 235 19.37 1.01 -4.08
CA THR A 235 19.52 1.82 -5.30
C THR A 235 20.03 3.22 -4.98
N GLU A 236 21.04 3.67 -5.72
CA GLU A 236 21.65 5.00 -5.53
C GLU A 236 20.65 6.16 -5.68
N VAL A 237 19.63 6.03 -6.55
CA VAL A 237 18.51 6.99 -6.62
C VAL A 237 17.25 6.28 -7.16
N VAL A 238 16.26 6.01 -6.31
CA VAL A 238 14.86 5.83 -6.78
C VAL A 238 14.32 7.22 -7.08
N ASP A 239 13.70 7.41 -8.23
CA ASP A 239 13.08 8.70 -8.53
C ASP A 239 11.92 8.98 -7.56
N ILE A 240 11.77 10.25 -7.19
CA ILE A 240 10.77 10.68 -6.20
C ILE A 240 9.33 10.36 -6.64
N GLN A 241 9.05 10.33 -7.95
CA GLN A 241 7.71 10.06 -8.46
C GLN A 241 7.33 8.59 -8.20
N THR A 242 8.27 7.67 -8.38
CA THR A 242 8.07 6.25 -8.08
C THR A 242 7.93 6.00 -6.59
N VAL A 243 8.72 6.67 -5.73
CA VAL A 243 8.54 6.60 -4.27
C VAL A 243 7.17 7.14 -3.85
N MET A 244 6.74 8.27 -4.42
CA MET A 244 5.40 8.82 -4.16
C MET A 244 4.28 7.91 -4.67
N ARG A 245 4.47 7.24 -5.82
CA ARG A 245 3.53 6.23 -6.34
C ARG A 245 3.39 5.06 -5.37
N LEU A 246 4.52 4.55 -4.87
CA LEU A 246 4.54 3.52 -3.83
C LEU A 246 3.82 3.99 -2.57
N TYR A 247 4.14 5.18 -2.05
CA TYR A 247 3.46 5.77 -0.90
C TYR A 247 1.93 5.79 -1.09
N TYR A 248 1.42 6.37 -2.17
CA TYR A 248 -0.02 6.44 -2.40
C TYR A 248 -0.70 5.08 -2.53
N ARG A 249 0.00 4.09 -3.09
CA ARG A 249 -0.52 2.72 -3.18
C ARG A 249 -0.57 2.05 -1.82
N LEU A 250 0.53 2.08 -1.06
CA LEU A 250 0.60 1.46 0.27
C LEU A 250 -0.39 2.10 1.24
N ILE A 251 -0.44 3.44 1.31
CA ILE A 251 -1.42 4.13 2.17
C ILE A 251 -2.84 3.83 1.71
N GLY A 252 -3.10 3.83 0.40
CA GLY A 252 -4.38 3.42 -0.17
C GLY A 252 -4.76 1.98 0.20
N SER A 253 -3.78 1.10 0.37
CA SER A 253 -3.93 -0.29 0.82
C SER A 253 -3.92 -0.45 2.34
N MET A 254 -3.80 0.60 3.13
CA MET A 254 -3.89 0.56 4.60
C MET A 254 -5.11 1.33 5.13
N SER A 255 -5.63 2.26 4.33
CA SER A 255 -6.78 3.09 4.68
C SER A 255 -8.12 2.44 4.31
N ILE A 256 -9.14 2.81 5.07
CA ILE A 256 -10.56 2.49 4.90
C ILE A 256 -11.33 3.81 5.01
N GLN A 257 -12.39 3.95 4.23
CA GLN A 257 -13.26 5.12 4.29
C GLN A 257 -14.02 5.17 5.62
N ASN A 258 -13.93 6.30 6.33
CA ASN A 258 -14.64 6.56 7.57
C ASN A 258 -15.75 7.60 7.33
N GLY A 259 -16.96 7.11 7.06
CA GLY A 259 -18.11 7.95 6.76
C GLY A 259 -18.13 8.55 5.34
N PRO A 260 -19.07 9.45 5.03
CA PRO A 260 -19.24 10.01 3.69
C PRO A 260 -18.12 11.01 3.33
N LEU A 261 -17.60 10.91 2.10
CA LEU A 261 -16.59 11.83 1.58
C LEU A 261 -17.20 13.21 1.30
N ASN A 262 -17.10 14.12 2.27
CA ASN A 262 -17.60 15.48 2.12
C ASN A 262 -16.63 16.35 1.29
N LYS A 263 -17.09 16.74 0.08
CA LYS A 263 -16.74 17.95 -0.70
C LYS A 263 -15.25 18.34 -0.87
N SER A 264 -14.36 17.42 -1.24
CA SER A 264 -13.14 17.82 -1.95
C SER A 264 -12.68 16.75 -2.94
N PRO A 265 -13.15 16.77 -4.20
CA PRO A 265 -12.68 15.83 -5.23
C PRO A 265 -11.16 15.94 -5.50
N GLU A 266 -10.56 17.06 -5.11
CA GLU A 266 -9.13 17.36 -5.21
C GLU A 266 -8.32 16.86 -4.01
N ALA A 267 -8.96 16.46 -2.91
CA ALA A 267 -8.25 15.93 -1.75
C ALA A 267 -7.45 14.67 -2.14
N ASP A 268 -6.16 14.72 -1.85
CA ASP A 268 -5.29 13.54 -1.89
C ASP A 268 -5.51 12.67 -0.64
N ILE A 269 -5.04 11.41 -0.70
CA ILE A 269 -5.20 10.44 0.39
C ILE A 269 -4.62 10.97 1.71
N SER A 270 -3.53 11.74 1.64
CA SER A 270 -2.89 12.32 2.83
C SER A 270 -3.79 13.37 3.49
N GLN A 271 -4.43 14.24 2.69
CA GLN A 271 -5.38 15.23 3.17
C GLN A 271 -6.64 14.57 3.75
N MET A 272 -7.11 13.48 3.14
CA MET A 272 -8.25 12.72 3.65
C MET A 272 -7.95 12.02 4.98
N LEU A 273 -6.73 11.51 5.16
CA LEU A 273 -6.27 10.98 6.45
C LEU A 273 -6.15 12.08 7.52
N CYS A 274 -5.53 13.21 7.19
CA CYS A 274 -5.43 14.34 8.11
C CYS A 274 -6.78 14.94 8.52
N SER A 275 -7.84 14.69 7.76
CA SER A 275 -9.21 15.13 8.06
C SER A 275 -10.10 14.00 8.59
N GLU A 276 -9.50 12.86 8.96
CA GLU A 276 -10.18 11.69 9.55
C GLU A 276 -11.27 11.06 8.68
N GLN A 277 -11.33 11.43 7.40
CA GLN A 277 -12.22 10.84 6.40
C GLN A 277 -11.76 9.44 5.98
N LEU A 278 -10.48 9.15 6.19
CA LEU A 278 -9.90 7.83 6.07
C LEU A 278 -9.33 7.43 7.43
N VAL A 279 -9.50 6.17 7.80
CA VAL A 279 -8.90 5.55 8.99
C VAL A 279 -8.10 4.33 8.57
N THR A 280 -7.12 3.93 9.36
CA THR A 280 -6.31 2.74 9.10
C THR A 280 -6.88 1.51 9.79
N ALA A 281 -6.79 0.36 9.12
CA ALA A 281 -7.10 -0.93 9.75
C ALA A 281 -5.91 -1.40 10.61
N GLN A 282 -6.10 -1.39 11.93
CA GLN A 282 -5.07 -1.65 12.96
C GLN A 282 -4.19 -2.87 12.68
N SER A 283 -4.78 -4.01 12.28
CA SER A 283 -4.08 -5.31 12.19
C SER A 283 -2.99 -5.39 11.12
N ILE A 284 -2.95 -4.44 10.17
CA ILE A 284 -1.96 -4.40 9.08
C ILE A 284 -0.74 -3.57 9.49
N VAL A 285 -0.99 -2.57 10.32
CA VAL A 285 -0.01 -1.61 10.79
C VAL A 285 0.95 -2.33 11.76
N ASP A 286 0.43 -3.27 12.55
CA ASP A 286 1.21 -4.06 13.53
C ASP A 286 2.26 -4.98 12.89
N ASP A 287 2.01 -5.53 11.69
CA ASP A 287 2.90 -6.52 11.03
C ASP A 287 3.84 -5.93 9.96
N ILE A 288 3.49 -4.79 9.37
CA ILE A 288 4.18 -4.26 8.16
C ILE A 288 5.37 -3.36 8.48
N GLY A 289 5.66 -3.20 9.77
CA GLY A 289 6.99 -2.92 10.26
C GLY A 289 7.35 -1.44 10.14
N ALA A 290 7.55 -0.81 11.28
CA ALA A 290 8.13 0.52 11.39
C ALA A 290 9.37 0.72 10.49
N ARG A 291 10.17 -0.33 10.27
CA ARG A 291 11.32 -0.32 9.36
C ARG A 291 10.98 0.13 7.94
N VAL A 292 9.83 -0.28 7.42
CA VAL A 292 9.38 0.07 6.07
C VAL A 292 8.89 1.51 6.01
N LEU A 293 8.11 1.93 7.01
CA LEU A 293 7.67 3.32 7.12
C LEU A 293 8.85 4.28 7.27
N TRP A 294 9.86 3.89 8.06
CA TRP A 294 11.13 4.61 8.15
C TRP A 294 11.88 4.66 6.82
N ALA A 295 11.92 3.56 6.06
CA ALA A 295 12.54 3.54 4.74
C ALA A 295 11.85 4.55 3.80
N LEU A 296 10.51 4.50 3.72
CA LEU A 296 9.73 5.46 2.93
C LEU A 296 9.96 6.91 3.38
N TYR A 297 9.93 7.16 4.70
CA TYR A 297 10.16 8.49 5.25
C TYR A 297 11.54 9.03 4.83
N ARG A 298 12.59 8.21 4.96
CA ARG A 298 13.96 8.59 4.60
C ARG A 298 14.12 8.82 3.10
N SER A 299 13.49 8.00 2.25
CA SER A 299 13.49 8.20 0.79
C SER A 299 12.81 9.51 0.38
N LEU A 300 11.84 10.00 1.16
CA LEU A 300 11.12 11.24 0.89
C LEU A 300 11.74 12.48 1.57
N TYR A 301 12.62 12.32 2.56
CA TYR A 301 13.19 13.40 3.35
C TYR A 301 13.95 14.48 2.53
N PRO A 302 14.75 14.14 1.50
CA PRO A 302 15.54 15.15 0.78
C PRO A 302 14.70 16.17 -0.02
N VAL A 303 13.41 15.88 -0.29
CA VAL A 303 12.59 16.67 -1.23
C VAL A 303 11.55 17.50 -0.49
N GLN A 304 11.52 18.81 -0.74
CA GLN A 304 10.63 19.76 -0.04
C GLN A 304 9.38 20.18 -0.82
N MET A 305 8.98 19.37 -1.80
CA MET A 305 7.70 19.58 -2.49
C MET A 305 6.54 19.38 -1.50
N PHE A 306 5.52 20.23 -1.59
CA PHE A 306 4.40 20.22 -0.65
C PHE A 306 3.70 18.85 -0.50
N SER A 307 3.51 18.13 -1.60
CA SER A 307 2.94 16.77 -1.61
C SER A 307 3.82 15.75 -0.86
N VAL A 308 5.14 15.90 -0.96
CA VAL A 308 6.12 15.05 -0.26
C VAL A 308 6.11 15.36 1.24
N CYS A 309 6.09 16.65 1.62
CA CYS A 309 5.98 17.07 3.01
C CYS A 309 4.72 16.52 3.69
N ARG A 310 3.57 16.55 3.00
CA ARG A 310 2.33 15.91 3.47
C ARG A 310 2.46 14.39 3.61
N ALA A 311 3.13 13.72 2.68
CA ALA A 311 3.37 12.29 2.78
C ALA A 311 4.26 11.95 3.99
N ARG A 312 5.32 12.72 4.25
CA ARG A 312 6.15 12.57 5.45
C ARG A 312 5.35 12.80 6.73
N HIS A 313 4.42 13.76 6.75
CA HIS A 313 3.53 13.99 7.87
C HIS A 313 2.70 12.75 8.20
N VAL A 314 2.05 12.16 7.20
CA VAL A 314 1.27 10.93 7.37
C VAL A 314 2.13 9.75 7.82
N LEU A 315 3.32 9.57 7.23
CA LEU A 315 4.26 8.52 7.64
C LEU A 315 4.71 8.68 9.08
N ALA A 316 5.03 9.91 9.50
CA ALA A 316 5.41 10.22 10.88
C ALA A 316 4.27 9.96 11.87
N SER A 317 3.02 10.27 11.51
CA SER A 317 1.84 9.93 12.32
C SER A 317 1.69 8.42 12.50
N PHE A 318 1.84 7.63 11.43
CA PHE A 318 1.78 6.16 11.54
C PHE A 318 2.90 5.58 12.39
N LEU A 319 4.12 6.12 12.25
CA LEU A 319 5.25 5.71 13.08
C LEU A 319 5.01 6.04 14.56
N ASP A 320 4.37 7.18 14.86
CA ASP A 320 4.06 7.57 16.24
C ASP A 320 3.06 6.62 16.89
N GLU A 321 2.00 6.24 16.16
CA GLU A 321 1.00 5.28 16.64
C GLU A 321 1.58 3.88 16.88
N LEU A 322 2.50 3.44 16.01
CA LEU A 322 3.07 2.09 16.05
C LEU A 322 4.18 1.89 17.07
N GLU A 323 5.08 2.86 17.22
CA GLU A 323 6.26 2.66 18.04
C GLU A 323 5.92 2.85 19.52
N PRO A 324 6.07 1.81 20.36
CA PRO A 324 5.81 1.93 21.79
C PRO A 324 6.76 2.98 22.39
N VAL A 325 6.28 3.71 23.39
CA VAL A 325 6.96 4.87 24.00
C VAL A 325 8.25 4.48 24.79
N GLY A 326 8.77 3.25 24.66
CA GLY A 326 9.90 2.73 25.44
C GLY A 326 10.97 2.08 24.57
N GLY A 327 12.01 2.82 24.20
CA GLY A 327 13.20 2.27 23.54
C GLY A 327 14.21 3.34 23.15
N SER A 328 15.44 3.28 23.69
CA SER A 328 16.50 4.23 23.34
C SER A 328 17.05 4.03 21.92
N SER A 329 16.78 2.88 21.30
CA SER A 329 17.31 2.50 19.98
C SER A 329 16.79 3.36 18.83
N GLN A 330 15.65 4.04 19.00
CA GLN A 330 15.01 4.82 17.94
C GLN A 330 15.04 6.33 18.16
N ALA A 331 15.57 6.81 19.29
CA ALA A 331 15.65 8.24 19.61
C ALA A 331 16.37 9.06 18.52
N HIS A 332 17.37 8.47 17.85
CA HIS A 332 18.06 9.12 16.73
C HIS A 332 17.13 9.35 15.52
N SER A 333 16.26 8.39 15.19
CA SER A 333 15.33 8.54 14.06
C SER A 333 14.27 9.61 14.36
N TRP A 334 13.74 9.64 15.60
CA TRP A 334 12.79 10.67 16.02
C TRP A 334 13.40 12.07 16.14
N LYS A 335 14.69 12.19 16.45
CA LYS A 335 15.42 13.46 16.33
C LYS A 335 15.50 13.96 14.89
N ALA A 336 15.70 13.06 13.93
CA ALA A 336 15.65 13.42 12.51
C ALA A 336 14.25 13.90 12.08
N VAL A 337 13.18 13.30 12.64
CA VAL A 337 11.79 13.78 12.43
C VAL A 337 11.58 15.15 13.07
N MET A 338 12.05 15.36 14.29
CA MET A 338 12.00 16.67 14.95
C MET A 338 12.78 17.74 14.17
N ALA A 339 13.83 17.36 13.44
CA ALA A 339 14.58 18.28 12.58
C ALA A 339 13.97 18.45 11.18
N ASP A 340 12.81 17.86 10.88
CA ASP A 340 12.20 17.98 9.56
C ASP A 340 11.85 19.44 9.25
N PRO A 341 12.18 19.95 8.05
CA PRO A 341 11.88 21.33 7.67
C PRO A 341 10.37 21.62 7.52
N TYR A 342 9.51 20.60 7.46
CA TYR A 342 8.07 20.79 7.47
C TYR A 342 7.51 20.82 8.91
N PRO A 343 6.99 21.96 9.39
CA PRO A 343 6.64 22.14 10.81
C PRO A 343 5.68 21.11 11.41
N PRO A 344 4.63 20.63 10.71
CA PRO A 344 3.76 19.58 11.24
C PRO A 344 4.50 18.26 11.53
N VAL A 345 5.47 17.87 10.69
CA VAL A 345 6.29 16.67 10.91
C VAL A 345 7.21 16.87 12.12
N ALA A 346 7.89 18.02 12.17
CA ALA A 346 8.76 18.38 13.29
C ALA A 346 8.02 18.39 14.64
N LEU A 347 6.74 18.79 14.65
CA LEU A 347 5.92 18.78 15.86
C LEU A 347 5.64 17.35 16.37
N ILE A 348 5.33 16.41 15.48
CA ILE A 348 5.17 14.98 15.85
C ILE A 348 6.47 14.46 16.44
N GLY A 349 7.61 14.74 15.80
CA GLY A 349 8.92 14.37 16.32
C GLY A 349 9.20 14.95 17.71
N ALA A 350 8.89 16.23 17.92
CA ALA A 350 9.03 16.89 19.22
C ALA A 350 8.16 16.24 20.30
N GLN A 351 6.89 15.94 19.99
CA GLN A 351 5.97 15.25 20.91
C GLN A 351 6.50 13.87 21.28
N LYS A 352 6.96 13.07 20.31
CA LYS A 352 7.53 11.75 20.59
C LYS A 352 8.76 11.82 21.47
N ILE A 353 9.68 12.73 21.17
CA ILE A 353 10.90 12.95 21.97
C ILE A 353 10.54 13.29 23.42
N LEU A 354 9.56 14.18 23.64
CA LEU A 354 9.08 14.49 24.99
C LEU A 354 8.44 13.29 25.68
N GLN A 355 7.64 12.48 24.98
CA GLN A 355 7.04 11.28 25.57
C GLN A 355 8.11 10.24 25.95
N MET A 356 9.09 10.00 25.08
CA MET A 356 10.18 9.04 25.30
C MET A 356 11.04 9.45 26.49
N TYR A 357 11.45 10.72 26.57
CA TYR A 357 12.27 11.22 27.66
C TYR A 357 11.48 11.54 28.93
N GLY A 358 10.24 12.02 28.83
CA GLY A 358 9.39 12.32 29.98
C GLY A 358 8.98 11.08 30.79
N ARG A 359 8.82 9.92 30.14
CA ARG A 359 8.56 8.64 30.84
C ARG A 359 9.82 7.96 31.39
N SER A 360 10.97 8.11 30.73
CA SER A 360 12.22 7.44 31.11
C SER A 360 13.17 8.30 31.95
N ALA A 361 12.93 9.61 32.03
CA ALA A 361 13.80 10.58 32.68
C ALA A 361 12.99 11.78 33.19
N TYR A 362 12.07 11.50 34.12
CA TYR A 362 11.21 12.48 34.78
C TYR A 362 12.02 13.66 35.35
N ASP A 363 13.17 13.38 35.98
CA ASP A 363 14.10 14.39 36.50
C ASP A 363 14.61 15.37 35.43
N ARG A 364 14.79 14.92 34.18
CA ARG A 364 15.25 15.76 33.06
C ARG A 364 14.13 16.67 32.54
N PHE A 365 12.90 16.17 32.59
CA PHE A 365 11.72 16.96 32.24
C PHE A 365 11.49 18.05 33.30
N ASP A 366 11.59 17.71 34.58
CA ASP A 366 11.51 18.66 35.69
C ASP A 366 12.65 19.70 35.66
N GLU A 367 13.88 19.28 35.32
CA GLU A 367 15.03 20.19 35.15
C GLU A 367 14.80 21.15 33.96
N ALA A 368 14.26 20.67 32.84
CA ALA A 368 13.91 21.53 31.70
C ALA A 368 12.80 22.55 32.05
N MET A 369 11.84 22.16 32.89
CA MET A 369 10.73 23.01 33.33
C MET A 369 11.10 24.00 34.46
N SER A 370 12.21 23.77 35.18
CA SER A 370 12.60 24.54 36.37
C SER A 370 13.70 25.58 36.15
N ILE A 371 14.34 25.64 34.96
CA ILE A 371 15.38 26.63 34.65
C ILE A 371 14.73 27.96 34.17
N PRO A 372 14.75 29.05 34.99
CA PRO A 372 13.99 30.28 34.72
C PRO A 372 14.49 31.09 33.52
N GLN A 373 15.77 30.93 33.14
CA GLN A 373 16.37 31.62 32.00
C GLN A 373 16.15 30.88 30.67
N LYS A 374 15.56 29.68 30.70
CA LYS A 374 15.40 28.82 29.53
C LYS A 374 14.00 28.22 29.40
N SER A 375 13.05 28.42 30.31
CA SER A 375 11.66 28.06 30.05
C SER A 375 10.70 29.13 30.56
N GLU A 376 9.97 29.76 29.65
CA GLU A 376 8.88 30.67 29.97
C GLU A 376 7.55 29.91 29.95
N LYS A 377 6.59 30.34 30.79
CA LYS A 377 5.19 29.89 30.68
C LYS A 377 4.71 30.19 29.25
N GLY A 378 4.55 29.15 28.43
CA GLY A 378 4.14 29.28 27.03
C GLY A 378 5.18 28.83 25.99
N ASP A 379 6.29 28.21 26.41
CA ASP A 379 7.21 27.54 25.49
C ASP A 379 6.46 26.61 24.52
N SER A 380 6.80 26.69 23.23
CA SER A 380 6.26 25.75 22.25
C SER A 380 6.74 24.33 22.55
N VAL A 381 5.92 23.33 22.23
CA VAL A 381 6.24 21.89 22.37
C VAL A 381 7.60 21.57 21.74
N TYR A 382 7.91 22.21 20.62
CA TYR A 382 9.19 22.10 19.93
C TYR A 382 10.37 22.59 20.78
N ALA A 383 10.27 23.81 21.33
CA ALA A 383 11.33 24.40 22.14
C ALA A 383 11.60 23.57 23.40
N LEU A 384 10.56 23.00 24.01
CA LEU A 384 10.69 22.10 25.15
C LEU A 384 11.38 20.78 24.76
N ALA A 385 11.01 20.19 23.62
CA ALA A 385 11.62 18.94 23.13
C ALA A 385 13.13 19.09 22.85
N VAL A 386 13.54 20.20 22.24
CA VAL A 386 14.95 20.52 21.98
C VAL A 386 15.75 20.60 23.28
N LYS A 387 15.21 21.27 24.31
CA LYS A 387 15.87 21.40 25.63
C LYS A 387 16.05 20.05 26.31
N VAL A 388 14.99 19.23 26.34
CA VAL A 388 15.04 17.88 26.92
C VAL A 388 16.04 16.99 26.18
N ALA A 389 16.08 17.06 24.85
CA ALA A 389 17.05 16.31 24.05
C ALA A 389 18.50 16.72 24.34
N GLN A 390 18.79 18.02 24.46
CA GLN A 390 20.13 18.53 24.80
C GLN A 390 20.59 18.12 26.21
N LEU A 391 19.71 18.23 27.21
CA LEU A 391 20.01 17.81 28.59
C LEU A 391 20.24 16.31 28.72
N ALA A 392 19.59 15.50 27.88
CA ALA A 392 19.80 14.06 27.86
C ALA A 392 21.15 13.65 27.23
N GLU A 393 21.73 14.49 26.37
CA GLU A 393 23.01 14.23 25.69
C GLU A 393 24.22 14.74 26.49
N SER A 394 24.11 15.90 27.14
CA SER A 394 25.21 16.54 27.86
C SER A 394 25.74 15.77 29.09
N ARG A 395 25.06 14.69 29.50
CA ARG A 395 25.47 13.82 30.62
C ARG A 395 25.86 12.40 30.19
N LYS A 396 26.02 12.15 28.88
CA LYS A 396 26.55 10.89 28.32
C LYS A 396 28.02 10.97 27.92
N GLU A 397 28.61 12.17 27.96
CA GLU A 397 30.06 12.43 28.03
C GLU A 397 30.48 12.46 29.51
#